data_AF-A0A7S4A2E4-F1
#
_entry.id   AF-A0A7S4A2E4-F1
#
_cell.length_a   1.000
_cell.length_b   1.000
_cell.length_c   1.000
_cell.angle_alpha   90.00
_cell.angle_beta   90.00
_cell.angle_gamma   90.00
#
_symmetry.space_group_name_H-M   'P 1'
#
loop_
_entity.id
_entity.type
_entity.pdbx_description
1 polymer ?
#
loop_
_entity_poly.entity_id
_entity_poly.type
_entity_poly.pdbx_seq_one_letter_code
_entity_poly.pdbx_strand_id
1 'polypeptide(L)'
;GATYGQVAKLTAADAAASDESGFSVAIDGDTVVIGSPYDDDGGSNSGSAYVFLTTDGGATYGRVAKLTADDATASNGFGWSVAIDGDTVVIGTRYGEAAYVLRTTDG
;
A
#
# COMPACT_ATOMS: atom_id res chain seq x y z
N GLY A 1 11.18 -17.74 25.27
CA GLY A 1 10.23 -17.42 24.20
C GLY A 1 10.70 -16.17 23.50
N ALA A 2 10.30 -15.95 22.24
CA ALA A 2 10.56 -14.68 21.57
C ALA A 2 9.68 -13.58 22.17
N THR A 3 10.22 -12.36 22.26
CA THR A 3 9.49 -11.17 22.70
C THR A 3 9.19 -10.31 21.48
N TYR A 4 7.95 -9.84 21.34
CA TYR A 4 7.55 -8.95 20.26
C TYR A 4 7.49 -7.51 20.79
N GLY A 5 8.21 -6.61 20.12
CA GLY A 5 8.18 -5.17 20.38
C GLY A 5 7.73 -4.42 19.13
N GLN A 6 6.97 -3.34 19.32
CA GLN A 6 6.63 -2.46 18.21
C GLN A 6 7.87 -1.65 17.81
N VAL A 7 8.31 -1.79 16.56
CA VAL A 7 9.46 -1.05 16.01
C VAL A 7 9.04 0.15 15.16
N ALA A 8 7.88 0.07 14.51
CA ALA A 8 7.37 1.13 13.65
C ALA A 8 5.83 1.19 13.66
N LYS A 9 5.31 2.35 13.27
CA LYS A 9 3.91 2.55 12.88
C LYS A 9 3.91 3.14 11.48
N LEU A 10 3.42 2.39 10.50
CA LEU A 10 3.35 2.83 9.13
C LEU A 10 2.06 3.63 8.93
N THR A 11 2.18 4.88 8.50
CA THR A 11 1.05 5.76 8.23
C THR A 11 1.26 6.41 6.87
N ALA A 12 0.21 6.43 6.05
CA ALA A 12 0.13 7.36 4.93
C ALA A 12 0.07 8.78 5.50
N ALA A 13 1.09 9.59 5.24
CA ALA A 13 1.24 10.92 5.85
C ALA A 13 0.16 11.92 5.41
N ASP A 14 -0.48 11.64 4.28
CA ASP A 14 -1.56 12.35 3.61
C ASP A 14 -2.95 11.78 3.94
N ALA A 15 -3.04 10.59 4.56
CA ALA A 15 -4.33 9.96 4.77
C ALA A 15 -5.18 10.63 5.84
N ALA A 16 -6.43 10.91 5.50
CA ALA A 16 -7.49 11.17 6.45
C ALA A 16 -7.91 9.87 7.17
N ALA A 17 -8.52 10.01 8.35
CA ALA A 17 -8.96 8.86 9.13
C ALA A 17 -10.01 7.98 8.39
N SER A 18 -10.75 8.58 7.45
CA SER A 18 -11.73 7.91 6.58
C SER A 18 -11.11 7.01 5.52
N ASP A 19 -9.82 7.16 5.23
CA ASP A 19 -9.19 6.50 4.07
C ASP A 19 -8.85 5.03 4.38
N GLU A 20 -9.05 4.63 5.65
CA GLU A 20 -8.78 3.30 6.21
C GLU A 20 -7.36 2.80 5.88
N SER A 21 -6.37 3.69 6.01
CA SER A 21 -4.98 3.30 5.78
C SER A 21 -4.54 2.15 6.67
N GLY A 22 -4.01 1.09 6.05
CA GLY A 22 -3.69 -0.17 6.72
C GLY A 22 -4.81 -1.20 6.65
N PHE A 23 -5.84 -0.99 5.83
CA PHE A 23 -6.93 -1.94 5.58
C PHE A 23 -6.42 -3.30 5.09
N SER A 24 -5.44 -3.27 4.18
CA SER A 24 -4.74 -4.45 3.69
C SER A 24 -3.23 -4.26 3.84
N VAL A 25 -2.50 -5.36 4.04
CA VAL A 25 -1.05 -5.33 4.26
C VAL A 25 -0.37 -6.52 3.59
N ALA A 26 0.80 -6.27 2.99
CA ALA A 26 1.71 -7.28 2.48
C ALA A 26 3.15 -6.88 2.81
N ILE A 27 4.03 -7.87 2.98
CA ILE A 27 5.46 -7.66 3.25
C ILE A 27 6.26 -8.69 2.47
N ASP A 28 7.36 -8.25 1.86
CA ASP A 28 8.41 -9.11 1.30
C ASP A 28 9.78 -8.46 1.53
N GLY A 29 10.68 -9.21 2.17
CA GLY A 29 11.97 -8.70 2.63
C GLY A 29 11.85 -7.38 3.41
N ASP A 30 12.46 -6.33 2.87
CA ASP A 30 12.51 -5.00 3.46
C ASP A 30 11.32 -4.08 3.04
N THR A 31 10.43 -4.58 2.19
CA THR A 31 9.34 -3.81 1.61
C THR A 31 8.00 -4.16 2.26
N VAL A 32 7.28 -3.16 2.74
CA VAL A 32 5.91 -3.28 3.26
C VAL A 32 4.97 -2.44 2.41
N VAL A 33 3.85 -3.03 2.01
CA VAL A 33 2.77 -2.34 1.29
C VAL A 33 1.53 -2.32 2.14
N ILE A 34 0.91 -1.16 2.29
CA ILE A 34 -0.41 -1.02 2.93
C ILE A 34 -1.42 -0.43 1.96
N GLY A 35 -2.64 -0.94 1.97
CA GLY A 35 -3.75 -0.40 1.20
C GLY A 35 -4.60 0.59 2.01
N SER A 36 -5.15 1.57 1.29
CA SER A 36 -6.05 2.61 1.79
C SER A 36 -7.21 2.77 0.81
N PRO A 37 -8.18 1.84 0.79
CA PRO A 37 -9.18 1.74 -0.28
C PRO A 37 -10.18 2.90 -0.35
N TYR A 38 -10.19 3.82 0.61
CA TYR A 38 -11.11 4.96 0.61
C TYR A 38 -10.41 6.31 0.46
N ASP A 39 -9.10 6.30 0.19
CA ASP A 39 -8.34 7.50 -0.16
C ASP A 39 -8.98 8.21 -1.37
N ASP A 40 -9.19 9.52 -1.26
CA ASP A 40 -9.91 10.32 -2.23
C ASP A 40 -9.03 11.22 -3.12
N ASP A 41 -7.71 11.12 -2.99
CA ASP A 41 -6.74 11.91 -3.76
C ASP A 41 -6.86 11.72 -5.27
N GLY A 42 -7.25 10.52 -5.73
CA GLY A 42 -7.50 10.19 -7.14
C GLY A 42 -8.97 10.35 -7.57
N GLY A 43 -9.84 10.85 -6.69
CA GLY A 43 -11.29 10.89 -6.85
C GLY A 43 -12.02 10.15 -5.72
N SER A 44 -13.33 10.34 -5.59
CA SER A 44 -14.09 9.79 -4.46
C SER A 44 -13.89 8.27 -4.30
N ASN A 45 -13.36 7.87 -3.14
CA ASN A 45 -12.99 6.49 -2.80
C ASN A 45 -12.14 5.82 -3.89
N SER A 46 -11.23 6.58 -4.49
CA SER A 46 -10.33 6.06 -5.50
C SER A 46 -9.42 4.95 -4.96
N GLY A 47 -9.06 5.11 -3.69
CA GLY A 47 -8.13 4.25 -3.01
C GLY A 47 -6.70 4.43 -3.49
N SER A 48 -5.78 4.04 -2.61
CA SER A 48 -4.35 4.06 -2.84
C SER A 48 -3.70 2.85 -2.18
N ALA A 49 -2.45 2.59 -2.54
CA ALA A 49 -1.55 1.79 -1.70
C ALA A 49 -0.25 2.56 -1.46
N TYR A 50 0.41 2.27 -0.34
CA TYR A 50 1.61 2.96 0.07
C TYR A 50 2.72 1.95 0.31
N VAL A 51 3.87 2.20 -0.31
CA VAL A 51 5.06 1.35 -0.21
C VAL A 51 6.03 1.96 0.79
N PHE A 52 6.48 1.14 1.72
CA PHE A 52 7.46 1.48 2.73
C PHE A 52 8.66 0.56 2.58
N LEU A 53 9.86 1.10 2.75
CA LEU A 53 11.12 0.37 2.68
C LEU A 53 11.90 0.60 3.98
N THR A 54 12.50 -0.46 4.51
CA THR A 54 13.55 -0.36 5.52
C THR A 54 14.93 -0.48 4.89
N THR A 55 15.90 0.26 5.43
CA THR A 55 17.32 0.17 5.03
C THR A 55 18.24 -0.13 6.20
N ASP A 56 17.67 -0.33 7.39
CA ASP A 56 18.38 -0.52 8.66
C ASP A 56 17.94 -1.81 9.38
N GLY A 57 17.48 -2.80 8.61
CA GLY A 57 17.07 -4.11 9.13
C GLY A 57 15.77 -4.07 9.93
N GLY A 58 14.85 -3.18 9.57
CA GLY A 58 13.51 -3.07 10.16
C GLY A 58 13.43 -2.19 11.41
N ALA A 59 14.46 -1.39 11.70
CA ALA A 59 14.41 -0.42 12.80
C ALA A 59 13.61 0.84 12.43
N THR A 60 13.67 1.25 11.16
CA THR A 60 12.85 2.33 10.60
C THR A 60 12.30 1.95 9.22
N TYR A 61 11.18 2.57 8.86
CA TYR A 61 10.51 2.38 7.57
C TYR A 61 10.18 3.73 6.97
N GLY A 62 10.73 4.02 5.80
CA GLY A 62 10.43 5.22 5.03
C GLY A 62 9.38 4.92 3.96
N ARG A 63 8.38 5.80 3.79
CA ARG A 63 7.47 5.71 2.66
C ARG A 63 8.21 6.11 1.37
N VAL A 64 8.26 5.21 0.39
CA VAL A 64 8.97 5.41 -0.88
C VAL A 64 8.03 5.64 -2.06
N ALA A 65 6.78 5.19 -1.98
CA ALA A 65 5.80 5.42 -3.05
C ALA A 65 4.36 5.50 -2.52
N LYS A 66 3.53 6.22 -3.28
CA LYS A 66 2.07 6.13 -3.29
C LYS A 66 1.67 5.57 -4.66
N LEU A 67 0.88 4.52 -4.66
CA LEU A 67 0.41 3.80 -5.83
C LEU A 67 -1.09 4.10 -6.00
N THR A 68 -1.48 4.47 -7.21
CA THR A 68 -2.86 4.75 -7.61
C THR A 68 -3.17 4.01 -8.91
N ALA A 69 -4.45 3.78 -9.20
CA ALA A 69 -4.85 3.29 -10.51
C ALA A 69 -4.65 4.39 -11.58
N ASP A 70 -4.07 4.05 -12.72
CA ASP A 70 -3.87 4.99 -13.85
C ASP A 70 -5.13 5.18 -14.71
N ASP A 71 -6.14 4.34 -14.52
CA ASP A 71 -7.37 4.37 -15.30
C ASP A 71 -8.52 5.10 -14.59
N ALA A 72 -9.57 5.41 -15.36
CA ALA A 72 -10.75 6.09 -14.85
C ALA A 72 -11.62 5.23 -13.91
N THR A 73 -11.21 4.00 -13.58
CA THR A 73 -11.90 3.13 -12.61
C THR A 73 -11.42 3.36 -11.17
N ALA A 74 -10.61 4.41 -10.96
CA ALA A 74 -10.09 4.86 -9.69
C ALA A 74 -11.13 4.68 -8.56
N SER A 75 -12.39 5.10 -8.69
CA SER A 75 -13.46 5.00 -7.66
C SER A 75 -13.87 3.60 -7.16
N ASN A 76 -13.12 2.54 -7.50
CA ASN A 76 -13.41 1.16 -7.14
C ASN A 76 -12.65 0.62 -5.91
N GLY A 77 -11.98 1.50 -5.18
CA GLY A 77 -11.26 1.18 -3.95
C GLY A 77 -9.98 0.40 -4.20
N PHE A 78 -9.07 0.98 -4.98
CA PHE A 78 -7.71 0.49 -5.14
C PHE A 78 -7.02 0.35 -3.78
N GLY A 79 -6.36 -0.77 -3.52
CA GLY A 79 -5.78 -1.05 -2.20
C GLY A 79 -6.71 -1.87 -1.29
N TRP A 80 -7.83 -2.38 -1.81
CA TRP A 80 -8.70 -3.29 -1.06
C TRP A 80 -7.98 -4.58 -0.64
N SER A 81 -7.14 -5.11 -1.54
CA SER A 81 -6.21 -6.20 -1.25
C SER A 81 -4.86 -5.90 -1.85
N VAL A 82 -3.79 -6.34 -1.18
CA VAL A 82 -2.42 -6.18 -1.64
C VAL A 82 -1.65 -7.48 -1.49
N ALA A 83 -0.76 -7.76 -2.44
CA ALA A 83 0.24 -8.81 -2.39
C ALA A 83 1.55 -8.28 -2.98
N ILE A 84 2.68 -8.81 -2.52
CA ILE A 84 4.01 -8.47 -3.02
C ILE A 84 4.87 -9.73 -3.11
N ASP A 85 5.66 -9.81 -4.16
CA ASP A 85 6.70 -10.83 -4.40
C ASP A 85 7.84 -10.17 -5.19
N GLY A 86 8.99 -9.99 -4.55
CA GLY A 86 10.12 -9.25 -5.09
C GLY A 86 9.77 -7.80 -5.46
N ASP A 87 9.96 -7.47 -6.73
CA ASP A 87 9.68 -6.14 -7.30
C ASP A 87 8.20 -5.95 -7.68
N THR A 88 7.40 -7.00 -7.57
CA THR A 88 6.04 -7.04 -8.12
C THR A 88 5.01 -6.89 -7.01
N VAL A 89 4.19 -5.84 -7.10
CA VAL A 89 3.05 -5.58 -6.23
C VAL A 89 1.75 -5.80 -7.00
N VAL A 90 0.84 -6.60 -6.45
CA VAL A 90 -0.50 -6.81 -7.00
C VAL A 90 -1.53 -6.17 -6.09
N ILE A 91 -2.41 -5.34 -6.66
CA ILE A 91 -3.39 -4.55 -5.91
C ILE A 91 -4.78 -4.79 -6.47
N GLY A 92 -5.68 -5.31 -5.63
CA GLY A 92 -7.08 -5.54 -5.98
C GLY A 92 -7.96 -4.32 -5.72
N THR A 93 -9.10 -4.32 -6.41
CA THR A 93 -10.21 -3.40 -6.18
C THR A 93 -11.39 -4.15 -5.56
N ARG A 94 -12.23 -3.46 -4.78
CA ARG A 94 -13.43 -4.08 -4.20
C ARG A 94 -14.56 -4.19 -5.19
N TYR A 95 -14.76 -3.11 -5.94
CA TYR A 95 -15.91 -2.91 -6.81
C TYR A 95 -15.54 -2.87 -8.29
N GLY A 96 -14.25 -2.87 -8.59
CA GLY A 96 -13.74 -2.93 -9.95
C GLY A 96 -13.59 -4.39 -10.39
N GLU A 97 -13.57 -4.58 -11.71
CA GLU A 97 -13.39 -5.90 -12.32
C GLU A 97 -11.89 -6.21 -12.56
N ALA A 98 -10.99 -5.50 -11.87
CA ALA A 98 -9.56 -5.52 -12.13
C ALA A 98 -8.71 -5.63 -10.86
N ALA A 99 -7.53 -6.24 -11.05
CA ALA A 99 -6.37 -6.08 -10.19
C ALA A 99 -5.23 -5.47 -11.01
N TYR A 100 -4.40 -4.68 -10.35
CA TYR A 100 -3.29 -3.96 -10.96
C TYR A 100 -1.99 -4.64 -10.56
N VAL A 101 -1.11 -4.83 -11.53
CA VAL A 101 0.25 -5.33 -11.30
C VAL A 101 1.21 -4.19 -11.52
N LEU A 102 1.92 -3.81 -10.47
CA LEU A 102 2.90 -2.73 -10.46
C LEU A 102 4.27 -3.34 -10.21
N ARG A 103 5.26 -2.84 -10.93
CA ARG A 103 6.66 -3.22 -10.74
C ARG A 103 7.50 -1.99 -10.47
N THR A 104 8.46 -2.09 -9.55
CA THR A 104 9.48 -1.05 -9.42
C THR A 104 10.29 -1.00 -10.71
N THR A 105 10.50 0.19 -11.27
CA THR A 105 11.33 0.37 -12.48
C THR A 105 12.82 0.41 -12.16
N ASP A 106 13.17 0.32 -10.89
CA ASP A 106 14.52 0.41 -10.39
C ASP A 106 15.14 -0.99 -10.47
N GLY A 107 15.72 -1.30 -11.64
CA GLY A 107 16.49 -2.52 -11.90
C GLY A 107 17.91 -2.48 -11.39
#